data_AF-A0A812DZR8-F1
#
_entry.id   AF-A0A812DZR8-F1
#
_cell.length_a   1.000
_cell.length_b   1.000
_cell.length_c   1.000
_cell.angle_alpha   90.00
_cell.angle_beta   90.00
_cell.angle_gamma   90.00
#
_symmetry.space_group_name_H-M   'P 1'
#
loop_
_entity.id
_entity.type
_entity.pdbx_description
1 polymer ?
#
loop_
_entity_poly.entity_id
_entity_poly.type
_entity_poly.pdbx_seq_one_letter_code
_entity_poly.pdbx_strand_id
1 'polypeptide(L)'
;MLNKLFNKGGRKKFYFTPMTYNTPSTAATKNKSKCQSNPCKMRRAEQVSKVLFSYISDLIQYGDDDFSQIEESIEISKVQISPDFSALVVHWVATGTEKDDIIQQMLMKNSSRIRQHLINLRVVGTLPPITFVPDLSEVQVKKKEKMYIYVQNHFLSA
;
A
#
# COMPACT_ATOMS: atom_id res chain seq x y z
N MET A 1 67.53 10.81 20.88
CA MET A 1 66.70 11.08 19.68
C MET A 1 65.77 9.90 19.46
N LEU A 2 64.45 10.16 19.38
CA LEU A 2 63.36 9.51 18.59
C LEU A 2 63.32 7.96 18.52
N ASN A 3 62.22 7.21 18.68
CA ASN A 3 60.80 7.54 18.82
C ASN A 3 59.98 6.32 19.29
N LYS A 4 58.83 6.66 19.88
CA LYS A 4 57.71 5.82 20.34
C LYS A 4 57.17 4.85 19.28
N LEU A 5 56.84 3.63 19.71
CA LEU A 5 55.77 2.81 19.11
C LEU A 5 54.90 2.22 20.24
N PHE A 6 53.85 2.95 20.61
CA PHE A 6 52.76 2.43 21.43
C PHE A 6 51.77 1.71 20.52
N ASN A 7 51.83 0.38 20.50
CA ASN A 7 50.77 -0.44 19.92
C ASN A 7 49.63 -0.54 20.94
N LYS A 8 48.47 0.05 20.60
CA LYS A 8 47.24 0.04 21.43
C LYS A 8 46.66 -1.38 21.46
N GLY A 9 47.16 -2.20 22.39
CA GLY A 9 46.54 -3.47 22.79
C GLY A 9 45.21 -3.22 23.50
N GLY A 10 44.16 -3.88 23.03
CA GLY A 10 42.75 -3.62 23.35
C GLY A 10 42.40 -3.64 24.84
N ARG A 11 41.55 -2.69 25.24
CA ARG A 11 40.89 -2.73 26.55
C ARG A 11 39.78 -3.78 26.52
N LYS A 12 39.96 -4.88 27.24
CA LYS A 12 38.90 -5.85 27.54
C LYS A 12 37.76 -5.11 28.24
N LYS A 13 36.55 -5.12 27.67
CA LYS A 13 35.35 -4.58 28.34
C LYS A 13 34.86 -5.61 29.35
N PHE A 14 35.10 -5.31 30.63
CA PHE A 14 34.60 -6.05 31.78
C PHE A 14 33.12 -5.69 31.96
N TYR A 15 32.21 -6.66 31.82
CA TYR A 15 30.79 -6.42 32.06
C TYR A 15 30.46 -6.61 33.54
N PHE A 16 30.24 -5.52 34.25
CA PHE A 16 29.46 -5.51 35.48
C PHE A 16 28.61 -4.25 35.50
N THR A 17 27.33 -4.37 35.17
CA THR A 17 26.33 -3.31 35.34
C THR A 17 25.45 -3.65 36.55
N PRO A 18 25.58 -2.95 37.69
CA PRO A 18 24.63 -3.07 38.77
C PRO A 18 23.29 -2.44 38.37
N MET A 19 22.22 -3.18 38.60
CA MET A 19 20.83 -2.75 38.42
C MET A 19 20.59 -1.46 39.20
N THR A 20 20.29 -0.35 38.50
CA THR A 20 19.84 0.90 39.13
C THR A 20 18.53 1.33 38.49
N TYR A 21 17.55 1.56 39.37
CA TYR A 21 16.16 1.83 39.03
C TYR A 21 15.97 3.33 38.75
N ASN A 22 15.35 3.62 37.60
CA ASN A 22 14.55 4.78 37.21
C ASN A 22 15.14 6.21 37.33
N THR A 23 15.20 6.90 36.18
CA THR A 23 14.65 8.27 36.00
C THR A 23 14.65 8.66 34.50
N PRO A 24 13.60 9.33 33.98
CA PRO A 24 13.43 9.58 32.55
C PRO A 24 14.14 10.88 32.12
N SER A 25 15.09 10.79 31.19
CA SER A 25 15.67 11.95 30.52
C SER A 25 15.11 12.08 29.11
N THR A 26 14.31 13.13 28.93
CA THR A 26 13.77 13.60 27.66
C THR A 26 14.89 14.10 26.75
N ALA A 27 15.33 13.24 25.82
CA ALA A 27 16.10 13.67 24.65
C ALA A 27 15.40 13.14 23.40
N ALA A 28 14.36 13.88 22.98
CA ALA A 28 13.69 13.70 21.70
C ALA A 28 14.67 14.01 20.56
N THR A 29 15.47 13.02 20.18
CA THR A 29 16.22 13.07 18.94
C THR A 29 15.22 12.84 17.81
N LYS A 30 14.76 13.94 17.19
CA LYS A 30 13.97 13.91 15.97
C LYS A 30 14.83 13.36 14.83
N ASN A 31 15.02 12.06 14.79
CA ASN A 31 15.55 11.37 13.62
C ASN A 31 14.44 11.38 12.56
N LYS A 32 14.41 12.43 11.74
CA LYS A 32 13.81 12.32 10.40
C LYS A 32 14.69 11.36 9.62
N SER A 33 14.45 10.05 9.77
CA SER A 33 15.00 9.06 8.87
C SER A 33 14.41 9.34 7.49
N LYS A 34 15.14 10.10 6.69
CA LYS A 34 14.90 10.18 5.25
C LYS A 34 15.23 8.77 4.73
N CYS A 35 14.24 7.89 4.73
CA CYS A 35 14.36 6.56 4.16
C CYS A 35 14.62 6.75 2.67
N GLN A 36 15.89 6.80 2.27
CA GLN A 36 16.26 6.60 0.88
C GLN A 36 15.76 5.19 0.53
N SER A 37 14.60 5.12 -0.13
CA SER A 37 14.05 3.86 -0.58
C SER A 37 15.07 3.21 -1.51
N ASN A 38 15.58 2.04 -1.14
CA ASN A 38 16.51 1.31 -1.98
C ASN A 38 15.84 1.08 -3.35
N PRO A 39 16.41 1.57 -4.48
CA PRO A 39 15.76 1.48 -5.78
C PRO A 39 15.38 0.04 -6.17
N CYS A 40 16.19 -0.94 -5.76
CA CYS A 40 15.92 -2.36 -5.96
C CYS A 40 14.65 -2.85 -5.22
N LYS A 41 14.40 -2.38 -3.99
CA LYS A 41 13.18 -2.69 -3.23
C LYS A 41 11.94 -2.09 -3.89
N MET A 42 12.07 -0.85 -4.38
CA MET A 42 10.97 -0.16 -5.07
C MET A 42 10.60 -0.88 -6.37
N ARG A 43 11.59 -1.25 -7.19
CA ARG A 43 11.37 -2.03 -8.41
C ARG A 43 10.69 -3.38 -8.14
N ARG A 44 11.13 -4.09 -7.09
CA ARG A 44 10.49 -5.35 -6.66
C ARG A 44 9.03 -5.11 -6.26
N ALA A 45 8.77 -4.07 -5.47
CA ALA A 45 7.41 -3.73 -5.02
C ALA A 45 6.49 -3.38 -6.20
N GLU A 46 6.98 -2.66 -7.20
CA GLU A 46 6.23 -2.36 -8.43
C GLU A 46 5.92 -3.63 -9.23
N GLN A 47 6.90 -4.52 -9.40
CA GLN A 47 6.69 -5.81 -10.10
C GLN A 47 5.64 -6.66 -9.37
N VAL A 48 5.75 -6.78 -8.05
CA VAL A 48 4.75 -7.49 -7.24
C VAL A 48 3.39 -6.81 -7.35
N SER A 49 3.32 -5.48 -7.31
CA SER A 49 2.05 -4.76 -7.44
C SER A 49 1.34 -5.08 -8.75
N LYS A 50 2.08 -5.18 -9.87
CA LYS A 50 1.53 -5.57 -11.17
C LYS A 50 0.99 -7.00 -11.17
N VAL A 51 1.72 -7.94 -10.57
CA VAL A 51 1.28 -9.33 -10.47
C VAL A 51 0.04 -9.45 -9.58
N LEU A 52 0.05 -8.79 -8.43
CA LEU A 52 -1.09 -8.75 -7.51
C LEU A 52 -2.32 -8.08 -8.13
N PHE A 53 -2.13 -7.04 -8.94
CA PHE A 53 -3.22 -6.42 -9.69
C PHE A 53 -3.97 -7.45 -10.53
N SER A 54 -3.26 -8.20 -11.39
CA SER A 54 -3.89 -9.21 -12.25
C SER A 54 -4.69 -10.22 -11.43
N TYR A 55 -4.08 -10.81 -10.40
CA TYR A 55 -4.75 -11.83 -9.60
C TYR A 55 -5.95 -11.30 -8.81
N ILE A 56 -5.85 -10.08 -8.26
CA ILE A 56 -6.96 -9.49 -7.51
C ILE A 56 -8.11 -9.15 -8.45
N SER A 57 -7.81 -8.59 -9.63
CA SER A 57 -8.83 -8.32 -10.66
C SER A 57 -9.52 -9.61 -11.09
N ASP A 58 -8.77 -10.68 -11.36
CA ASP A 58 -9.32 -11.98 -11.74
C ASP A 58 -10.20 -12.57 -10.62
N LEU A 59 -9.77 -12.45 -9.37
CA LEU A 59 -10.55 -12.93 -8.21
C LEU A 59 -11.84 -12.14 -8.00
N ILE A 60 -11.87 -10.85 -8.31
CA ILE A 60 -13.07 -10.04 -8.13
C ILE A 60 -14.03 -10.21 -9.32
N GLN A 61 -13.48 -10.35 -10.53
CA GLN A 61 -14.28 -10.45 -11.75
C GLN A 61 -14.83 -11.86 -12.02
N TYR A 62 -14.07 -12.90 -11.63
CA TYR A 62 -14.42 -14.30 -11.87
C TYR A 62 -14.59 -15.12 -10.59
N GLY A 63 -14.19 -14.60 -9.43
CA GLY A 63 -14.24 -15.33 -8.17
C GLY A 63 -15.56 -15.18 -7.44
N ASP A 64 -16.02 -16.29 -6.87
CA ASP A 64 -17.10 -16.49 -5.89
C ASP A 64 -18.46 -15.78 -6.06
N ASP A 65 -19.53 -16.50 -5.71
CA ASP A 65 -20.93 -16.04 -5.77
C ASP A 65 -21.24 -14.79 -4.90
N ASP A 66 -20.35 -14.43 -3.97
CA ASP A 66 -20.51 -13.24 -3.13
C ASP A 66 -20.43 -11.93 -3.96
N PHE A 67 -19.64 -11.93 -5.04
CA PHE A 67 -19.52 -10.79 -5.96
C PHE A 67 -20.66 -10.73 -6.98
N SER A 68 -21.24 -11.88 -7.31
CA SER A 68 -22.38 -12.02 -8.23
C SER A 68 -23.69 -11.38 -7.72
N GLN A 69 -23.78 -11.09 -6.42
CA GLN A 69 -24.96 -10.44 -5.83
C GLN A 69 -25.06 -8.95 -6.19
N ILE A 70 -23.96 -8.36 -6.69
CA ILE A 70 -23.91 -6.95 -7.08
C ILE A 70 -24.15 -6.88 -8.59
N GLU A 71 -25.15 -6.11 -8.99
CA GLU A 71 -25.50 -5.91 -10.40
C GLU A 71 -24.38 -5.18 -11.19
N GLU A 72 -23.56 -4.40 -10.49
CA GLU A 72 -22.49 -3.61 -11.06
C GLU A 72 -21.14 -4.32 -10.98
N SER A 73 -20.38 -4.30 -12.07
CA SER A 73 -19.05 -4.89 -12.13
C SER A 73 -18.06 -4.06 -11.32
N ILE A 74 -17.46 -4.67 -10.30
CA ILE A 74 -16.39 -4.04 -9.52
C ILE A 74 -15.09 -4.10 -10.33
N GLU A 75 -14.50 -2.93 -10.60
CA GLU A 75 -13.24 -2.81 -11.32
C GLU A 75 -12.11 -2.29 -10.42
N ILE A 76 -10.92 -2.85 -10.55
CA ILE A 76 -9.72 -2.42 -9.83
C ILE A 76 -8.95 -1.42 -10.69
N SER A 77 -8.77 -0.20 -10.17
CA SER A 77 -8.01 0.88 -10.82
C SER A 77 -6.51 0.71 -10.60
N LYS A 78 -6.09 0.40 -9.36
CA LYS A 78 -4.67 0.39 -9.00
C LYS A 78 -4.39 -0.49 -7.80
N VAL A 79 -3.26 -1.20 -7.83
CA VAL A 79 -2.72 -1.90 -6.66
C VAL A 79 -1.35 -1.33 -6.31
N GLN A 80 -1.13 -1.05 -5.04
CA GLN A 80 0.14 -0.53 -4.52
C GLN A 80 0.57 -1.27 -3.28
N ILE A 81 1.80 -1.78 -3.29
CA ILE A 81 2.43 -2.35 -2.11
C ILE A 81 3.56 -1.44 -1.61
N SER A 82 3.67 -1.31 -0.29
CA SER A 82 4.80 -0.63 0.34
C SER A 82 6.12 -1.34 -0.03
N PRO A 83 7.23 -0.62 -0.30
CA PRO A 83 8.54 -1.24 -0.57
C PRO A 83 9.05 -2.18 0.52
N ASP A 84 8.59 -1.98 1.76
CA ASP A 84 8.90 -2.83 2.90
C ASP A 84 7.81 -3.90 3.15
N PHE A 85 6.89 -4.09 2.20
CA PHE A 85 5.80 -5.08 2.24
C PHE A 85 4.92 -4.99 3.50
N SER A 86 4.80 -3.81 4.09
CA SER A 86 4.05 -3.56 5.32
C SER A 86 2.55 -3.33 5.10
N ALA A 87 2.17 -2.84 3.92
CA ALA A 87 0.79 -2.52 3.55
C ALA A 87 0.55 -2.78 2.06
N LEU A 88 -0.64 -3.29 1.73
CA LEU A 88 -1.14 -3.46 0.37
C LEU A 88 -2.44 -2.66 0.24
N VAL A 89 -2.43 -1.66 -0.63
CA VAL A 89 -3.56 -0.80 -0.91
C VAL A 89 -4.11 -1.14 -2.29
N VAL A 90 -5.40 -1.42 -2.35
CA VAL A 90 -6.14 -1.75 -3.57
C VAL A 90 -7.16 -0.64 -3.79
N HIS A 91 -7.00 0.06 -4.91
CA HIS A 91 -7.91 1.10 -5.37
C HIS A 91 -8.90 0.50 -6.34
N TRP A 92 -10.18 0.77 -6.12
CA TRP A 92 -11.27 0.29 -6.96
C TRP A 92 -12.09 1.47 -7.50
N VAL A 93 -12.67 1.32 -8.68
CA VAL A 93 -13.39 2.41 -9.35
C VAL A 93 -14.71 2.65 -8.65
N ALA A 94 -14.83 3.81 -7.98
CA ALA A 94 -16.04 4.21 -7.29
C ALA A 94 -16.96 5.03 -8.20
N THR A 95 -18.28 4.90 -8.01
CA THR A 95 -19.28 5.61 -8.82
C THR A 95 -19.65 6.98 -8.25
N GLY A 96 -19.35 7.21 -6.97
CA GLY A 96 -19.79 8.37 -6.20
C GLY A 96 -21.24 8.27 -5.72
N THR A 97 -21.80 7.07 -5.63
CA THR A 97 -23.19 6.82 -5.20
C THR A 97 -23.24 6.09 -3.86
N GLU A 98 -24.41 6.01 -3.22
CA GLU A 98 -24.59 5.28 -1.95
C GLU A 98 -24.27 3.78 -2.05
N LYS A 99 -24.25 3.23 -3.28
CA LYS A 99 -23.85 1.84 -3.53
C LYS A 99 -22.38 1.58 -3.20
N ASP A 100 -21.54 2.62 -3.25
CA ASP A 100 -20.11 2.50 -2.98
C ASP A 100 -19.85 2.02 -1.54
N ASP A 101 -20.71 2.38 -0.59
CA ASP A 101 -20.60 1.93 0.81
C ASP A 101 -20.87 0.41 0.95
N ILE A 102 -21.82 -0.11 0.18
CA ILE A 102 -22.15 -1.54 0.15
C ILE A 102 -20.99 -2.32 -0.46
N ILE A 103 -20.44 -1.84 -1.58
CA ILE A 103 -19.27 -2.42 -2.24
C ILE A 103 -18.07 -2.41 -1.29
N GLN A 104 -17.82 -1.29 -0.61
CA GLN A 104 -16.72 -1.16 0.35
C GLN A 104 -16.85 -2.16 1.50
N GLN A 105 -18.03 -2.31 2.11
CA GLN A 105 -18.25 -3.28 3.19
C GLN A 105 -18.02 -4.72 2.72
N MET A 106 -18.47 -5.04 1.51
CA MET A 106 -18.29 -6.37 0.95
C MET A 106 -16.81 -6.67 0.64
N LEU A 107 -16.09 -5.73 0.02
CA LEU A 107 -14.65 -5.84 -0.20
C LEU A 107 -13.88 -6.00 1.13
N MET A 108 -14.28 -5.26 2.16
CA MET A 108 -13.71 -5.40 3.50
C MET A 108 -13.98 -6.78 4.11
N LYS A 109 -15.20 -7.30 3.98
CA LYS A 109 -15.57 -8.66 4.43
C LYS A 109 -14.72 -9.74 3.75
N ASN A 110 -14.50 -9.59 2.44
CA ASN A 110 -13.75 -10.54 1.62
C ASN A 110 -12.22 -10.33 1.66
N SER A 111 -11.72 -9.24 2.23
CA SER A 111 -10.30 -8.88 2.29
C SER A 111 -9.41 -10.01 2.84
N SER A 112 -9.83 -10.66 3.92
CA SER A 112 -9.11 -11.79 4.53
C SER A 112 -9.06 -12.98 3.58
N ARG A 113 -10.19 -13.32 2.94
CA ARG A 113 -10.31 -14.44 2.00
C ARG A 113 -9.43 -14.22 0.77
N ILE A 114 -9.47 -13.02 0.18
CA ILE A 114 -8.61 -12.63 -0.95
C ILE A 114 -7.14 -12.75 -0.56
N ARG A 115 -6.77 -12.25 0.63
CA ARG A 115 -5.41 -12.40 1.15
C ARG A 115 -4.97 -13.85 1.26
N GLN A 116 -5.83 -14.75 1.75
CA GLN A 116 -5.49 -16.17 1.83
C GLN A 116 -5.27 -16.79 0.44
N HIS A 117 -6.09 -16.44 -0.54
CA HIS A 117 -5.91 -16.90 -1.92
C HIS A 117 -4.57 -16.44 -2.49
N LEU A 118 -4.22 -15.17 -2.31
CA LEU A 118 -2.95 -14.62 -2.77
C LEU A 118 -1.73 -15.24 -2.05
N ILE A 119 -1.86 -15.60 -0.77
CA ILE A 119 -0.82 -16.34 -0.04
C ILE A 119 -0.64 -17.74 -0.64
N ASN A 120 -1.72 -18.43 -0.98
CA ASN A 120 -1.67 -19.76 -1.58
C ASN A 120 -0.98 -19.76 -2.96
N LEU A 121 -1.10 -18.66 -3.72
CA LEU A 121 -0.37 -18.46 -4.98
C LEU A 121 1.14 -18.25 -4.79
N ARG A 122 1.62 -18.06 -3.56
CA ARG A 122 3.04 -17.87 -3.20
C ARG A 122 3.76 -16.76 -3.99
N VAL A 123 3.03 -15.72 -4.41
CA VAL A 123 3.59 -14.56 -5.13
C VAL A 123 4.64 -13.82 -4.30
N VAL A 124 4.44 -13.77 -2.97
CA VAL A 124 5.38 -13.21 -1.99
C VAL A 124 5.41 -14.08 -0.74
N GLY A 125 6.54 -14.09 -0.03
CA GLY A 125 6.71 -14.91 1.18
C GLY A 125 5.77 -14.52 2.33
N THR A 126 5.47 -13.23 2.48
CA THR A 126 4.48 -12.75 3.46
C THR A 126 3.66 -11.65 2.82
N LEU A 127 2.33 -11.83 2.75
CA LEU A 127 1.43 -10.82 2.22
C LEU A 127 0.97 -9.88 3.36
N PRO A 128 1.11 -8.56 3.23
CA PRO A 128 0.57 -7.62 4.21
C PRO A 128 -0.97 -7.65 4.26
N PRO A 129 -1.58 -6.97 5.25
CA PRO A 129 -3.01 -6.69 5.25
C PRO A 129 -3.43 -5.93 3.98
N ILE A 130 -4.61 -6.26 3.46
CA ILE A 130 -5.21 -5.61 2.28
C ILE A 130 -6.12 -4.50 2.76
N THR A 131 -5.97 -3.30 2.20
CA THR A 131 -6.87 -2.17 2.42
C THR A 131 -7.49 -1.74 1.10
N PHE A 132 -8.82 -1.72 1.04
CA PHE A 132 -9.57 -1.25 -0.12
C PHE A 132 -9.90 0.23 0.02
N VAL A 133 -9.64 0.99 -1.04
CA VAL A 133 -9.84 2.45 -1.09
C VAL A 133 -10.62 2.80 -2.36
N PRO A 134 -11.69 3.60 -2.27
CA PRO A 134 -12.43 4.06 -3.44
C PRO A 134 -11.61 5.07 -4.25
N ASP A 135 -11.59 4.88 -5.57
CA ASP A 135 -10.97 5.78 -6.54
C ASP A 135 -12.04 6.58 -7.29
N LEU A 136 -12.09 7.88 -7.00
CA LEU A 136 -13.02 8.83 -7.63
C LEU A 136 -12.38 9.54 -8.84
N SER A 137 -11.17 9.15 -9.25
CA SER A 137 -10.45 9.80 -10.35
C SER A 137 -11.24 9.71 -11.66
N GLU A 138 -11.83 8.56 -11.95
CA GLU A 138 -12.64 8.37 -13.15
C GLU A 138 -13.93 9.21 -13.14
N VAL A 139 -14.59 9.32 -11.98
CA VAL A 139 -15.79 10.14 -11.82
C VAL A 139 -15.48 11.60 -12.17
N GLN A 140 -14.32 12.08 -11.74
CA GLN A 140 -13.87 13.44 -12.05
C GLN A 140 -13.57 13.62 -13.54
N VAL A 141 -12.96 12.64 -14.20
CA VAL A 141 -12.70 12.67 -15.65
C VAL A 141 -14.03 12.69 -16.42
N LYS A 142 -14.94 11.76 -16.12
CA LYS A 142 -16.27 11.68 -16.75
C LYS A 142 -17.08 12.96 -16.56
N LYS A 143 -16.98 13.59 -15.37
CA LYS A 143 -17.63 14.88 -15.09
C LYS A 143 -17.07 16.02 -15.96
N LYS A 144 -15.74 16.08 -16.13
CA LYS A 144 -15.07 17.07 -16.98
C LYS A 144 -15.46 16.89 -18.46
N GLU A 145 -15.50 15.66 -18.95
CA GLU A 145 -15.92 15.35 -20.32
C GLU A 145 -17.36 15.77 -20.60
N LYS A 146 -18.29 15.42 -19.69
CA LYS A 146 -19.70 15.86 -19.79
C LYS A 146 -19.82 17.39 -19.84
N MET A 147 -19.05 18.09 -19.01
CA MET A 147 -19.04 19.55 -19.01
C MET A 147 -18.50 20.11 -20.34
N TYR A 148 -17.43 19.54 -20.88
CA TYR A 148 -16.88 19.95 -22.16
C TYR A 148 -17.88 19.79 -23.31
N ILE A 149 -18.56 18.64 -23.38
CA ILE A 149 -19.59 18.36 -24.40
C ILE A 149 -20.75 19.35 -24.29
N TYR A 150 -21.23 19.62 -23.07
CA TYR A 150 -22.31 20.58 -22.83
C TYR A 150 -21.95 21.97 -23.36
N VAL A 151 -20.73 22.44 -23.04
CA VAL A 151 -20.22 23.72 -23.51
C VAL A 151 -20.17 23.76 -25.03
N GLN A 152 -19.57 22.75 -25.68
CA GLN A 152 -19.47 22.70 -27.16
C GLN A 152 -20.85 22.72 -27.84
N ASN A 153 -21.79 21.92 -27.36
CA ASN A 153 -23.14 21.86 -27.95
C ASN A 153 -23.91 23.18 -27.78
N HIS A 154 -23.70 23.89 -26.67
CA HIS A 154 -24.32 25.20 -26.46
C HIS A 154 -23.73 26.28 -27.38
N PHE A 155 -22.41 26.27 -27.61
CA PHE A 155 -21.75 27.22 -28.52
C PHE A 155 -22.04 26.98 -30.01
N LEU A 156 -22.39 25.75 -30.41
CA LEU A 156 -22.72 25.40 -31.80
C LEU A 156 -24.21 25.59 -32.16
N SER A 157 -25.05 25.88 -31.17
CA SER A 157 -26.50 26.09 -31.35
C SER A 157 -26.92 27.57 -31.32
N ALA A 158 -25.96 28.50 -31.29
CA ALA A 158 -26.15 29.96 -31.31
C ALA A 158 -25.49 30.55 -32.57
#